data_AF-A0A9X0HR63-F1
#
_entry.id   AF-A0A9X0HR63-F1
#
_cell.length_a   1.000
_cell.length_b   1.000
_cell.length_c   1.000
_cell.angle_alpha   90.00
_cell.angle_beta   90.00
_cell.angle_gamma   90.00
#
_symmetry.space_group_name_H-M   'P 1'
#
loop_
_entity.id
_entity.type
_entity.pdbx_description
1 polymer ?
#
loop_
_entity_poly.entity_id
_entity_poly.type
_entity_poly.pdbx_seq_one_letter_code
_entity_poly.pdbx_strand_id
1 'polypeptide(L)'
;MGVYALAAPDALVRPFGTTLGGAASRSEVRAVYGGFGLAMAGVLAYAALEGGALRTGVLLTVAAALAGMAFGRVVSAVIDQRTSFYPNWFYLVVEAIAAAALWVVSAR
;
A
#
# COMPACT_ATOMS: atom_id res chain seq x y z
N MET A 1 1.58 7.14 4.07
CA MET A 1 2.68 6.75 3.16
C MET A 1 2.88 7.72 2.00
N GLY A 2 1.86 8.04 1.19
CA GLY A 2 1.98 8.89 -0.01
C GLY A 2 2.75 10.21 0.13
N VAL A 3 2.25 11.15 0.95
CA VAL A 3 2.93 12.46 1.16
C VAL A 3 4.35 12.28 1.68
N TYR A 4 4.55 11.34 2.61
CA TYR A 4 5.87 11.09 3.21
C TYR A 4 6.88 10.54 2.20
N ALA A 5 6.45 9.65 1.30
CA ALA A 5 7.28 9.14 0.22
C ALA A 5 7.67 10.22 -0.81
N LEU A 6 6.80 11.20 -1.06
CA LEU A 6 7.12 12.35 -1.90
C LEU A 6 8.16 13.26 -1.25
N ALA A 7 8.00 13.57 0.03
CA ALA A 7 8.86 14.50 0.75
C ALA A 7 10.22 13.89 1.11
N ALA A 8 10.22 12.65 1.62
CA ALA A 8 11.39 12.01 2.22
C ALA A 8 11.51 10.53 1.79
N PRO A 9 11.82 10.24 0.50
CA PRO A 9 11.86 8.87 -0.02
C PRO A 9 12.94 8.00 0.65
N ASP A 10 14.10 8.56 0.97
CA ASP A 10 15.19 7.82 1.63
C ASP A 10 14.79 7.35 3.03
N ALA A 11 14.09 8.21 3.79
CA ALA A 11 13.63 7.89 5.13
C ALA A 11 12.50 6.84 5.10
N LEU A 12 11.65 6.85 4.08
CA LEU A 12 10.57 5.88 3.90
C LEU A 12 11.09 4.45 3.71
N VAL A 13 12.13 4.26 2.90
CA VAL A 13 12.62 2.92 2.55
C VAL A 13 13.66 2.38 3.54
N ARG A 14 14.26 3.25 4.35
CA ARG A 14 15.28 2.90 5.34
C ARG A 14 14.87 1.78 6.31
N PRO A 15 13.63 1.71 6.84
CA PRO A 15 13.19 0.60 7.70
C PRO A 15 13.24 -0.77 7.03
N PHE A 16 13.23 -0.83 5.70
CA PHE A 16 13.35 -2.05 4.92
C PHE A 16 14.80 -2.42 4.59
N GLY A 17 15.77 -1.68 5.12
CA GLY A 17 17.20 -1.88 4.84
C GLY A 17 17.64 -1.38 3.47
N THR A 18 16.77 -0.66 2.74
CA THR A 18 17.05 -0.19 1.38
C THR A 18 17.71 1.18 1.41
N THR A 19 18.82 1.34 0.68
CA THR A 19 19.47 2.63 0.40
C THR A 19 19.23 3.04 -1.04
N LEU A 20 18.76 4.27 -1.26
CA LEU A 20 18.52 4.78 -2.62
C LEU A 20 19.83 5.31 -3.21
N GLY A 21 20.33 4.65 -4.25
CA GLY A 21 21.65 4.93 -4.84
C GLY A 21 21.74 6.21 -5.69
N GLY A 22 20.63 6.90 -5.95
CA GLY A 22 20.66 8.12 -6.77
C GLY A 22 19.29 8.69 -7.13
N ALA A 23 19.30 9.70 -8.01
CA ALA A 23 18.08 10.41 -8.42
C ALA A 23 17.03 9.49 -9.05
N ALA A 24 17.43 8.53 -9.88
CA ALA A 24 16.52 7.56 -10.49
C ALA A 24 15.75 6.74 -9.43
N SER A 25 16.46 6.13 -8.47
CA SER A 25 15.84 5.36 -7.38
C SER A 25 14.90 6.21 -6.51
N ARG A 26 15.28 7.47 -6.25
CA ARG A 26 14.42 8.42 -5.53
C ARG A 26 13.18 8.82 -6.33
N SER A 27 13.29 8.93 -7.66
CA SER A 27 12.16 9.18 -8.55
C SER A 27 11.18 8.03 -8.51
N GLU A 28 11.67 6.80 -8.60
CA GLU A 28 10.87 5.57 -8.54
C GLU A 28 10.06 5.50 -7.23
N VAL A 29 10.73 5.74 -6.09
CA VAL A 29 10.05 5.71 -4.78
C VAL A 29 8.95 6.77 -4.69
N ARG A 30 9.19 7.97 -5.21
CA ARG A 30 8.18 9.03 -5.26
C ARG A 30 7.00 8.68 -6.16
N ALA A 31 7.24 8.01 -7.27
CA ALA A 31 6.17 7.58 -8.17
C ALA A 31 5.31 6.47 -7.53
N VAL A 32 5.94 5.38 -7.09
CA VAL A 32 5.25 4.15 -6.66
C VAL A 32 4.74 4.24 -5.22
N TYR A 33 5.53 4.73 -4.28
CA TYR A 33 5.09 4.84 -2.88
C TYR A 33 4.44 6.19 -2.56
N GLY A 34 4.76 7.21 -3.34
CA GLY A 34 4.21 8.56 -3.22
C GLY A 34 2.95 8.77 -4.04
N GLY A 35 3.13 9.01 -5.34
CA GLY A 35 2.08 9.37 -6.29
C GLY A 35 0.96 8.34 -6.35
N PHE A 36 1.28 7.06 -6.53
CA PHE A 36 0.27 5.99 -6.55
C PHE A 36 -0.48 5.89 -5.21
N GLY A 37 0.21 5.99 -4.08
CA GLY A 37 -0.43 5.99 -2.76
C GLY A 37 -1.39 7.17 -2.56
N LEU A 38 -1.04 8.36 -3.06
CA LEU A 38 -1.93 9.53 -3.04
C LEU A 38 -3.11 9.38 -3.99
N ALA A 39 -2.90 8.82 -5.17
CA ALA A 39 -3.98 8.54 -6.11
C ALA A 39 -4.99 7.56 -5.51
N MET A 40 -4.52 6.46 -4.89
CA MET A 40 -5.38 5.50 -4.19
C MET A 40 -6.18 6.15 -3.05
N ALA A 41 -5.56 7.03 -2.27
CA ALA A 41 -6.27 7.81 -1.25
C ALA A 41 -7.33 8.75 -1.87
N GLY A 42 -7.00 9.42 -2.98
CA GLY A 42 -7.90 10.32 -3.70
C GLY A 42 -9.13 9.60 -4.26
N VAL A 43 -8.95 8.44 -4.90
CA VAL A 43 -10.09 7.67 -5.43
C VAL A 43 -10.97 7.09 -4.32
N LEU A 44 -10.39 6.68 -3.18
CA LEU A 44 -11.16 6.27 -2.00
C LEU A 44 -11.95 7.45 -1.41
N ALA A 45 -11.35 8.62 -1.31
CA ALA A 45 -12.03 9.83 -0.84
C ALA A 45 -13.18 10.21 -1.80
N TYR A 46 -12.93 10.14 -3.11
CA TYR A 46 -13.97 10.38 -4.11
C TYR A 46 -15.13 9.37 -3.98
N ALA A 47 -14.83 8.07 -3.88
CA ALA A 47 -15.84 7.03 -3.67
C ALA A 47 -16.60 7.16 -2.34
N ALA A 48 -15.98 7.79 -1.34
CA ALA A 48 -16.62 8.11 -0.07
C ALA A 48 -17.65 9.25 -0.20
N LEU A 49 -17.38 10.23 -1.08
CA LEU A 49 -18.22 11.42 -1.27
C LEU A 49 -19.31 11.23 -2.33
N GLU A 50 -19.03 10.49 -3.40
CA GLU A 50 -19.97 10.31 -4.53
C GLU A 50 -21.13 9.36 -4.18
N GLY A 51 -20.87 8.29 -3.43
CA GLY A 51 -21.90 7.40 -2.89
C GLY A 51 -22.71 6.59 -3.92
N GLY A 52 -22.37 6.68 -5.20
CA GLY A 52 -23.08 6.09 -6.33
C GLY A 52 -22.41 4.84 -6.89
N ALA A 53 -22.72 4.53 -8.15
CA ALA A 53 -22.46 3.23 -8.78
C ALA A 53 -20.96 2.83 -8.84
N LEU A 54 -20.05 3.80 -8.82
CA LEU A 54 -18.61 3.55 -8.90
C LEU A 54 -17.99 3.11 -7.57
N ARG A 55 -18.66 3.40 -6.44
CA ARG A 55 -18.12 3.15 -5.10
C ARG A 55 -17.70 1.69 -4.91
N THR A 56 -18.57 0.75 -5.23
CA THR A 56 -18.30 -0.69 -5.04
C THR A 56 -17.09 -1.15 -5.85
N GLY A 57 -16.97 -0.69 -7.11
CA GLY A 57 -15.84 -1.02 -7.97
C GLY A 57 -14.51 -0.49 -7.43
N VAL A 58 -14.49 0.75 -6.93
CA VAL A 58 -13.30 1.35 -6.32
C VAL A 58 -12.90 0.58 -5.05
N LEU A 59 -13.85 0.28 -4.16
CA LEU A 59 -13.57 -0.44 -2.92
C LEU A 59 -13.00 -1.83 -3.19
N LEU A 60 -13.60 -2.59 -4.11
CA LEU A 60 -13.11 -3.92 -4.49
C LEU A 60 -11.71 -3.87 -5.12
N THR A 61 -11.45 -2.88 -5.97
CA THR A 61 -10.14 -2.70 -6.61
C THR A 61 -9.06 -2.44 -5.57
N VAL A 62 -9.30 -1.53 -4.63
CA VAL A 62 -8.32 -1.21 -3.58
C VAL A 62 -8.19 -2.36 -2.59
N ALA A 63 -9.28 -3.05 -2.26
CA ALA A 63 -9.24 -4.27 -1.43
C ALA A 63 -8.35 -5.34 -2.06
N ALA A 64 -8.50 -5.61 -3.36
CA ALA A 64 -7.67 -6.56 -4.10
C ALA A 64 -6.20 -6.13 -4.15
N ALA A 65 -5.91 -4.85 -4.35
CA ALA A 65 -4.55 -4.33 -4.35
C ALA A 65 -3.86 -4.52 -2.97
N LEU A 66 -4.56 -4.23 -1.87
CA LEU A 66 -4.06 -4.47 -0.51
C LEU A 66 -3.84 -5.96 -0.24
N ALA A 67 -4.78 -6.82 -0.64
CA ALA A 67 -4.66 -8.26 -0.49
C ALA A 67 -3.46 -8.82 -1.28
N GLY A 68 -3.18 -8.28 -2.47
CA GLY A 68 -2.00 -8.63 -3.27
C GLY A 68 -0.68 -8.27 -2.58
N MET A 69 -0.61 -7.12 -1.91
CA MET A 69 0.58 -6.75 -1.11
C MET A 69 0.77 -7.69 0.08
N ALA A 70 -0.30 -7.99 0.81
CA ALA A 70 -0.26 -8.95 1.92
C ALA A 70 0.20 -10.34 1.44
N PHE A 71 -0.32 -10.79 0.28
CA PHE A 71 0.08 -12.04 -0.35
C PHE A 71 1.57 -12.05 -0.70
N GLY A 72 2.10 -10.98 -1.30
CA GLY A 72 3.52 -10.86 -1.61
C GLY A 72 4.43 -11.02 -0.37
N ARG A 73 3.99 -10.49 0.78
CA ARG A 73 4.71 -10.68 2.05
C ARG A 73 4.67 -12.12 2.56
N VAL A 74 3.54 -12.82 2.39
CA VAL A 74 3.43 -14.26 2.71
C VAL A 74 4.36 -15.07 1.82
N VAL A 75 4.37 -14.79 0.51
CA VAL A 75 5.28 -15.45 -0.44
C VAL A 75 6.74 -15.25 -0.04
N SER A 76 7.16 -14.02 0.29
CA SER A 76 8.52 -13.77 0.77
C SER A 76 8.81 -14.48 2.10
N ALA A 77 7.85 -14.59 3.02
CA ALA A 77 8.04 -15.35 4.26
C ALA A 77 8.17 -16.87 4.07
N VAL A 78 7.69 -17.41 2.94
CA VAL A 78 7.80 -18.83 2.57
C VAL A 78 9.08 -19.12 1.80
N ILE A 79 9.49 -18.22 0.89
CA ILE A 79 10.64 -18.42 0.00
C ILE A 79 11.95 -17.97 0.66
N ASP A 80 11.93 -16.86 1.40
CA ASP A 80 13.10 -16.25 2.02
C ASP A 80 13.18 -16.51 3.52
N GLN A 81 14.19 -15.95 4.19
CA GLN A 81 14.30 -16.01 5.65
C GLN A 81 13.21 -15.18 6.32
N ARG A 82 12.76 -15.63 7.51
CA ARG A 82 11.84 -14.86 8.35
C ARG A 82 12.44 -13.49 8.65
N THR A 83 11.71 -12.45 8.25
CA THR A 83 12.03 -11.06 8.56
C THR A 83 11.49 -10.65 9.92
N SER A 84 12.10 -9.61 10.50
CA SER A 84 11.64 -8.99 11.75
C SER A 84 10.17 -8.58 11.68
N PHE A 85 9.49 -8.57 12.84
CA PHE A 85 8.08 -8.20 12.93
C PHE A 85 7.78 -6.83 12.30
N TYR A 86 8.59 -5.82 12.64
CA TYR A 86 8.61 -4.55 11.92
C TYR A 86 9.77 -4.52 10.93
N PRO A 87 9.56 -4.07 9.69
CA PRO A 87 8.31 -3.55 9.12
C PRO A 87 7.35 -4.61 8.55
N ASN A 88 7.83 -5.81 8.22
CA ASN A 88 7.15 -6.70 7.28
C ASN A 88 5.83 -7.28 7.79
N TRP A 89 5.81 -7.92 8.97
CA TRP A 89 4.60 -8.52 9.52
C TRP A 89 3.57 -7.48 9.96
N PHE A 90 4.03 -6.34 10.47
CA PHE A 90 3.14 -5.22 10.79
C PHE A 90 2.36 -4.75 9.55
N TYR A 91 3.06 -4.51 8.44
CA TYR A 91 2.38 -4.10 7.20
C TYR A 91 1.48 -5.19 6.63
N LEU A 92 1.85 -6.47 6.74
CA LEU A 92 0.97 -7.58 6.36
C LEU A 92 -0.37 -7.50 7.09
N VAL A 93 -0.35 -7.28 8.42
CA VAL A 93 -1.57 -7.16 9.22
C VAL A 93 -2.40 -5.95 8.80
N VAL A 94 -1.76 -4.79 8.61
CA VAL A 94 -2.44 -3.57 8.15
C VAL A 94 -3.09 -3.78 6.78
N GLU A 95 -2.36 -4.34 5.83
CA GLU A 95 -2.82 -4.61 4.46
C GLU A 95 -3.99 -5.60 4.47
N ALA A 96 -3.89 -6.70 5.23
CA ALA A 96 -4.94 -7.71 5.32
C ALA A 96 -6.22 -7.17 5.98
N ILE A 97 -6.09 -6.43 7.08
CA ILE A 97 -7.25 -5.84 7.79
C ILE A 97 -7.93 -4.80 6.90
N ALA A 98 -7.16 -3.91 6.27
CA ALA A 98 -7.73 -2.89 5.40
C ALA A 98 -8.39 -3.49 4.15
N ALA A 99 -7.79 -4.54 3.55
CA ALA A 99 -8.40 -5.29 2.46
C ALA A 99 -9.75 -5.90 2.87
N ALA A 100 -9.79 -6.59 4.02
CA ALA A 100 -11.00 -7.20 4.54
C ALA A 100 -12.08 -6.15 4.86
N ALA A 101 -11.69 -5.02 5.46
CA ALA A 101 -12.62 -3.93 5.76
C ALA A 101 -13.26 -3.35 4.48
N LEU A 102 -12.46 -3.07 3.45
CA LEU A 102 -12.97 -2.55 2.17
C LEU A 102 -13.88 -3.56 1.47
N TRP A 103 -13.55 -4.85 1.51
CA TRP A 103 -14.40 -5.92 0.98
C TRP A 103 -15.75 -6.03 1.72
N VAL A 104 -15.73 -5.98 3.05
CA VAL A 104 -16.96 -6.05 3.84
C VAL A 104 -17.85 -4.82 3.59
N VAL A 105 -17.26 -3.65 3.41
CA VAL A 105 -18.02 -2.42 3.10
C VAL A 105 -18.55 -2.42 1.68
N SER A 106 -17.85 -3.02 0.71
CA SER A 106 -18.31 -3.09 -0.68
C SER A 106 -19.44 -4.09 -0.91
N ALA A 107 -19.58 -5.08 -0.03
CA ALA A 107 -20.64 -6.10 -0.08
C ALA A 107 -21.96 -5.67 0.58
N ARG A 108 -22.04 -4.44 1.11
CA ARG A 108 -23.24 -3.85 1.72
C ARG A 108 -23.90 -2.87 0.77
#